data_AF-A0A8T5AWK7-F1
#
_entry.id   AF-A0A8T5AWK7-F1
#
_cell.length_a   1.000
_cell.length_b   1.000
_cell.length_c   1.000
_cell.angle_alpha   90.00
_cell.angle_beta   90.00
_cell.angle_gamma   90.00
#
_symmetry.space_group_name_H-M   'P 1'
#
loop_
_entity.id
_entity.type
_entity.pdbx_description
1 polymer ?
#
loop_
_entity_poly.entity_id
_entity_poly.type
_entity_poly.pdbx_seq_one_letter_code
_entity_poly.pdbx_strand_id
1 'polypeptide(L)' 'MDVKLLVDGEEISLNKFVIEILGGTIVGAVSALQGIKRDWKEIRIEIKR' A
#
# COMPACT_ATOMS: atom_id res chain seq x y z
N MET A 1 1.18 -6.58 -8.52
CA MET A 1 0.86 -5.92 -7.24
C MET A 1 -0.52 -5.32 -7.42
N ASP A 2 -1.47 -5.69 -6.57
CA ASP A 2 -2.81 -5.11 -6.57
C ASP A 2 -2.85 -4.04 -5.48
N VAL A 3 -3.30 -2.83 -5.82
CA VAL A 3 -3.35 -1.68 -4.90
C VAL A 3 -4.77 -1.16 -4.89
N LYS A 4 -5.39 -1.19 -3.72
CA LYS A 4 -6.73 -0.64 -3.47
C LYS A 4 -6.62 0.56 -2.56
N LEU A 5 -7.28 1.65 -2.95
CA LEU A 5 -7.40 2.85 -2.13
C LEU A 5 -8.86 3.03 -1.77
N LEU A 6 -9.13 3.15 -0.47
CA LEU A 6 -10.42 3.56 0.03
C LEU A 6 -10.31 4.97 0.62
N VAL A 7 -11.18 5.87 0.19
CA VAL A 7 -11.34 7.20 0.78
C VAL A 7 -12.74 7.25 1.37
N ASP A 8 -12.84 7.44 2.68
CA ASP A 8 -14.11 7.43 3.42
C ASP A 8 -14.98 6.17 3.17
N GLY A 9 -14.32 5.03 2.92
CA GLY A 9 -14.96 3.74 2.63
C GLY A 9 -15.30 3.51 1.16
N GLU A 10 -15.09 4.48 0.28
CA GLU A 10 -15.32 4.35 -1.16
C GLU A 10 -14.05 3.92 -1.90
N GLU A 11 -14.15 2.89 -2.75
CA GLU A 11 -13.03 2.41 -3.56
C GLU A 11 -12.75 3.37 -4.73
N ILE A 12 -11.53 3.91 -4.77
CA ILE A 12 -11.10 4.85 -5.81
C ILE A 12 -10.35 4.10 -6.91
N SER A 13 -10.75 4.30 -8.16
CA SER A 13 -10.04 3.74 -9.30
C SER A 13 -8.67 4.39 -9.45
N LEU A 14 -7.62 3.56 -9.47
CA LEU A 14 -6.24 4.01 -9.61
C LEU A 14 -5.72 3.77 -11.02
N ASN A 15 -5.01 4.75 -11.56
CA ASN A 15 -4.27 4.58 -12.81
C ASN A 15 -2.90 3.93 -12.55
N LYS A 16 -2.24 3.50 -13.64
CA LYS A 16 -0.93 2.82 -13.59
C LYS A 16 0.13 3.61 -12.81
N PHE A 17 0.22 4.92 -13.04
CA PHE A 17 1.19 5.77 -12.37
C PHE A 17 0.98 5.80 -10.84
N VAL A 18 -0.26 5.92 -10.39
CA VAL A 18 -0.58 5.95 -8.96
C VAL A 18 -0.32 4.59 -8.29
N ILE A 19 -0.60 3.49 -8.97
CA ILE A 19 -0.29 2.12 -8.49
C ILE A 19 1.23 1.96 -8.27
N GLU A 20 2.04 2.41 -9.23
CA GLU A 20 3.50 2.32 -9.16
C GLU A 20 4.07 3.16 -8.01
N ILE A 21 3.62 4.41 -7.88
CA ILE A 21 4.08 5.31 -6.81
C ILE A 21 3.65 4.79 -5.43
N LEU A 22 2.34 4.60 -5.18
CA LEU A 22 1.85 4.23 -3.86
C LEU A 22 2.38 2.85 -3.44
N GLY A 23 2.25 1.86 -4.31
CA GLY A 23 2.69 0.51 -3.99
C GLY A 23 4.21 0.43 -3.83
N GLY A 24 4.99 1.10 -4.67
CA GLY A 24 6.44 1.17 -4.52
C GLY A 24 6.89 1.81 -3.20
N THR A 25 6.30 2.96 -2.85
CA THR A 25 6.60 3.65 -1.58
C THR A 25 6.22 2.80 -0.37
N ILE A 26 5.03 2.20 -0.36
CA ILE A 26 4.55 1.36 0.75
C ILE A 26 5.44 0.12 0.92
N VAL A 27 5.76 -0.57 -0.18
CA VAL A 27 6.65 -1.74 -0.16
C VAL A 27 8.03 -1.36 0.35
N GLY A 28 8.59 -0.23 -0.11
CA GLY A 28 9.88 0.28 0.35
C GLY A 28 9.88 0.57 1.86
N ALA A 29 8.85 1.27 2.34
CA ALA A 29 8.71 1.60 3.76
C ALA A 29 8.59 0.35 4.62
N VAL A 30 7.72 -0.60 4.27
CA VAL A 30 7.52 -1.85 5.03
C VAL A 30 8.78 -2.72 4.99
N SER A 31 9.51 -2.77 3.88
CA SER A 31 10.75 -3.55 3.75
C SER A 31 11.89 -3.02 4.61
N ALA A 32 11.84 -1.74 5.01
CA ALA A 32 12.82 -1.13 5.90
C ALA A 32 12.50 -1.34 7.39
N LEU A 33 11.30 -1.84 7.73
CA LEU A 33 10.91 -2.08 9.13
C LEU A 33 11.61 -3.32 9.69
N GLN A 34 12.15 -3.19 10.91
CA GLN A 34 12.67 -4.35 11.64
C GLN A 34 11.54 -5.28 12.07
N GLY A 35 11.76 -6.59 11.95
CA GLY A 35 10.82 -7.62 12.40
C GLY A 35 9.74 -8.03 11.40
N ILE A 36 9.66 -7.37 10.23
CA ILE A 36 8.79 -7.79 9.13
C ILE A 36 9.53 -8.82 8.25
N LYS A 37 8.93 -9.99 8.06
CA LYS A 37 9.47 -11.01 7.13
C LYS A 37 9.24 -10.57 5.69
N ARG A 38 10.17 -10.92 4.79
CA ARG A 38 10.13 -10.53 3.37
C ARG A 38 9.03 -11.23 2.56
N ASP A 39 8.39 -12.25 3.11
CA ASP A 39 7.37 -13.11 2.47
C ASP A 39 5.94 -12.74 2.88
N TRP A 40 5.70 -11.48 3.24
CA TRP A 40 4.36 -10.97 3.53
C TRP A 40 3.44 -11.13 2.32
N LYS A 41 2.14 -11.38 2.58
CA LYS A 41 1.12 -11.60 1.54
C LYS A 41 0.25 -10.37 1.28
N GLU A 42 0.05 -9.54 2.31
CA GLU A 42 -0.80 -8.35 2.27
C GLU A 42 -0.17 -7.27 3.16
N ILE A 43 -0.22 -6.02 2.71
CA ILE A 43 0.05 -4.83 3.53
C ILE A 43 -1.26 -4.04 3.58
N ARG A 44 -1.76 -3.76 4.79
CA ARG A 44 -2.91 -2.87 5.02
C ARG A 44 -2.46 -1.65 5.82
N ILE A 45 -2.75 -0.48 5.31
CA ILE A 45 -2.47 0.80 5.98
C ILE A 45 -3.78 1.54 6.15
N GLU A 46 -4.07 1.95 7.38
CA GLU A 46 -5.23 2.79 7.72
C GLU A 46 -4.71 4.14 8.21
N ILE A 47 -5.18 5.22 7.59
CA ILE A 47 -4.85 6.59 7.98
C ILE A 47 -6.14 7.23 8.47
N LYS A 48 -6.15 7.68 9.73
CA LYS A 48 -7.24 8.47 10.31
C LYS A 48 -6.75 9.88 10.51
N ARG A 49 -7.63 10.85 10.26
CA ARG A 49 -7.36 12.27 10.49
C ARG A 49 -8.19 12.76 11.67
#